data_AF-A0A3D0XHD5-F1
#
_entry.id   AF-A0A3D0XHD5-F1
#
_cell.length_a   1.000
_cell.length_b   1.000
_cell.length_c   1.000
_cell.angle_alpha   90.00
_cell.angle_beta   90.00
_cell.angle_gamma   90.00
#
_symmetry.space_group_name_H-M   'P 1'
#
loop_
_entity.id
_entity.type
_entity.pdbx_description
1 polymer ?
#
loop_
_entity_poly.entity_id
_entity_poly.type
_entity_poly.pdbx_seq_one_letter_code
_entity_poly.pdbx_strand_id
1 'polypeptide(L)'
;MRTPPFSGTEGLELKLDWAAGLCWLAALLMPWGNLMASDGSMMESGSFFHHPGIRIEMIASEPDVVDPVALTFDAEGMMYVVEMRDYPYGKGPTGSPGGTIRSLRFDAAGDLRESHLFAEQLSY
;
A
#
# COMPACT_ATOMS: atom_id res chain seq x y z
N MET A 1 -41.19 -22.71 -61.41
CA MET A 1 -41.19 -21.95 -62.68
C MET A 1 -39.99 -21.01 -62.64
N ARG A 2 -39.00 -21.26 -63.51
CA ARG A 2 -37.86 -20.44 -63.95
C ARG A 2 -37.13 -19.53 -62.93
N THR A 3 -35.93 -19.94 -62.54
CA THR A 3 -34.82 -19.00 -62.24
C THR A 3 -34.31 -18.35 -63.53
N PRO A 4 -33.93 -17.06 -63.53
CA PRO A 4 -33.04 -16.49 -64.53
C PRO A 4 -31.57 -16.50 -64.04
N PRO A 5 -30.58 -16.38 -64.95
CA PRO A 5 -29.23 -16.87 -64.74
C PRO A 5 -28.29 -15.84 -64.09
N PHE A 6 -27.31 -16.39 -63.37
CA PHE A 6 -26.12 -15.69 -62.89
C PHE A 6 -25.25 -15.32 -64.10
N SER A 7 -24.95 -14.04 -64.27
CA SER A 7 -23.89 -13.55 -65.16
C SER A 7 -23.42 -12.19 -64.66
N GLY A 8 -22.14 -12.09 -64.34
CA GLY A 8 -21.53 -10.87 -63.82
C GLY A 8 -20.21 -11.18 -63.13
N THR A 9 -19.19 -11.48 -63.92
CA THR A 9 -17.80 -11.45 -63.49
C THR A 9 -17.43 -10.01 -63.15
N GLU A 10 -17.42 -9.66 -61.88
CA GLU A 10 -16.86 -8.39 -61.41
C GLU A 10 -15.65 -8.69 -60.53
N GLY A 11 -14.49 -8.27 -61.02
CA GLY A 11 -13.20 -8.45 -60.36
C GLY A 11 -13.18 -7.73 -59.02
N LEU A 12 -12.57 -8.38 -58.03
CA LEU A 12 -12.26 -7.80 -56.74
C LEU A 12 -11.19 -6.70 -56.94
N GLU A 13 -11.62 -5.46 -57.21
CA GLU A 13 -10.77 -4.28 -57.06
C GLU A 13 -10.52 -4.06 -55.57
N LEU A 14 -9.32 -4.42 -55.12
CA LEU A 14 -8.79 -4.06 -53.80
C LEU A 14 -8.55 -2.54 -53.75
N LYS A 15 -9.59 -1.80 -53.34
CA LYS A 15 -9.50 -0.36 -53.07
C LYS A 15 -8.72 -0.16 -51.76
N LEU A 16 -7.42 0.06 -51.89
CA LEU A 16 -6.52 0.33 -50.77
C LEU A 16 -6.84 1.74 -50.22
N ASP A 17 -7.56 1.78 -49.09
CA ASP A 17 -7.84 3.02 -48.37
C ASP A 17 -6.56 3.50 -47.67
N TRP A 18 -5.91 4.49 -48.27
CA TRP A 18 -4.67 5.12 -47.81
C TRP A 18 -4.77 5.71 -46.40
N ALA A 19 -5.98 5.91 -45.86
CA ALA A 19 -6.19 6.37 -44.48
C ALA A 19 -5.87 5.28 -43.43
N ALA A 20 -6.05 3.99 -43.76
CA ALA A 20 -5.77 2.90 -42.83
C ALA A 20 -4.27 2.65 -42.62
N GLY A 21 -3.44 2.93 -43.64
CA GLY A 21 -1.99 2.70 -43.58
C GLY A 21 -1.23 3.67 -42.66
N LEU A 22 -1.74 4.89 -42.48
CA LEU A 22 -1.09 5.90 -41.63
C LEU A 22 -1.32 5.65 -40.13
N CYS A 23 -2.42 4.99 -39.74
CA CYS A 23 -2.61 4.53 -38.36
C CYS A 23 -1.58 3.47 -37.94
N TRP A 24 -1.08 2.65 -38.88
CA TRP A 24 -0.04 1.65 -38.58
C TRP A 24 1.36 2.24 -38.42
N LEU A 25 1.64 3.40 -39.02
CA LEU A 25 2.97 4.04 -38.95
C LEU A 25 3.17 4.88 -37.68
N ALA A 26 2.11 5.47 -37.13
CA ALA A 26 2.18 6.17 -35.85
C ALA A 26 2.43 5.21 -34.66
N ALA A 27 2.03 3.94 -34.78
CA ALA A 27 2.24 2.90 -33.77
C ALA A 27 3.71 2.48 -33.61
N LEU A 28 4.59 2.80 -34.56
CA LEU A 28 6.02 2.47 -34.49
C LEU A 28 6.87 3.54 -33.77
N LEU A 29 6.32 4.72 -33.51
CA LEU A 29 7.04 5.84 -32.89
C LEU A 29 6.50 6.25 -31.51
N MET A 30 5.40 5.67 -31.04
CA MET A 30 4.99 5.82 -29.64
C MET A 30 5.72 4.80 -28.77
N PRO A 31 6.45 5.22 -27.72
CA PRO A 31 6.98 4.30 -26.73
C PRO A 31 5.81 3.72 -25.92
N TRP A 32 5.26 2.58 -26.38
CA TRP A 32 4.22 1.83 -25.68
C TRP A 32 4.69 1.23 -24.34
N GLY A 33 5.99 1.31 -24.04
CA GLY A 33 6.59 0.74 -22.82
C GLY A 33 6.13 1.36 -21.51
N ASN A 34 5.51 2.55 -21.52
CA ASN A 34 5.19 3.27 -20.28
C ASN A 34 3.70 3.33 -19.92
N LEU A 35 2.79 2.80 -20.76
CA LEU A 35 1.34 2.96 -20.53
C LEU A 35 0.63 1.72 -19.95
N MET A 36 1.34 0.61 -19.74
CA MET A 36 0.80 -0.62 -19.13
C MET A 36 1.70 -1.18 -18.01
N ALA A 37 2.63 -0.38 -17.49
CA ALA A 37 3.31 -0.67 -16.23
C ALA A 37 2.54 -0.01 -15.07
N SER A 38 1.29 -0.42 -14.87
CA SER A 38 0.83 -0.62 -13.49
C SER A 38 1.15 -2.07 -13.17
N ASP A 39 2.43 -2.44 -13.22
CA ASP A 39 2.79 -3.74 -12.68
C ASP A 39 2.45 -3.63 -11.20
N GLY A 40 1.50 -4.43 -10.74
CA GLY A 40 1.23 -4.58 -9.31
C GLY A 40 2.40 -5.28 -8.61
N SER A 41 3.63 -4.96 -8.98
CA SER A 41 4.83 -5.50 -8.39
C SER A 41 4.85 -5.05 -6.94
N MET A 42 4.81 -6.04 -6.06
CA MET A 42 5.00 -5.87 -4.64
C MET A 42 6.31 -5.10 -4.44
N MET A 43 6.23 -3.87 -3.91
CA MET A 43 7.43 -3.14 -3.51
C MET A 43 7.93 -3.73 -2.20
N GLU A 44 9.13 -4.29 -2.20
CA GLU A 44 9.78 -4.73 -0.96
C GLU A 44 10.37 -3.53 -0.21
N SER A 45 9.67 -3.09 0.83
CA SER A 45 10.27 -2.32 1.93
C SER A 45 10.36 -3.25 3.13
N GLY A 46 11.50 -3.93 3.28
CA GLY A 46 11.76 -4.82 4.43
C GLY A 46 10.75 -5.94 4.60
N SER A 47 10.85 -7.02 3.82
CA SER A 47 10.18 -8.33 4.05
C SER A 47 8.64 -8.40 4.09
N PHE A 48 7.89 -7.31 3.84
CA PHE A 48 6.42 -7.34 3.85
C PHE A 48 5.83 -7.38 2.44
N PHE A 49 4.97 -8.36 2.17
CA PHE A 49 4.12 -8.37 0.98
C PHE A 49 2.89 -7.48 1.21
N HIS A 50 2.79 -6.37 0.49
CA HIS A 50 1.71 -5.40 0.59
C HIS A 50 1.32 -4.82 -0.77
N HIS A 51 0.11 -4.26 -0.86
CA HIS A 51 -0.36 -3.60 -2.07
C HIS A 51 0.56 -2.41 -2.44
N PRO A 52 0.90 -2.19 -3.72
CA PRO A 52 1.88 -1.15 -4.13
C PRO A 52 1.47 0.29 -3.78
N GLY A 53 0.18 0.53 -3.54
CA GLY A 53 -0.32 1.82 -3.06
C GLY A 53 -0.18 2.07 -1.56
N ILE A 54 0.39 1.12 -0.80
CA ILE A 54 0.63 1.25 0.64
C ILE A 54 2.11 1.54 0.86
N ARG A 55 2.40 2.43 1.80
CA ARG A 55 3.75 2.72 2.28
C ARG A 55 3.83 2.33 3.75
N ILE A 56 4.85 1.55 4.11
CA ILE A 56 5.09 1.09 5.47
C ILE A 56 6.40 1.72 5.96
N GLU A 57 6.37 2.30 7.15
CA GLU A 57 7.54 2.87 7.81
C GLU A 57 7.57 2.51 9.28
N MET A 58 8.78 2.42 9.82
CA MET A 58 9.00 2.31 11.26
C MET A 58 8.97 3.70 11.87
N ILE A 59 8.00 3.95 12.76
CA ILE A 59 7.81 5.25 13.42
C ILE A 59 8.27 5.27 14.89
N ALA A 60 8.38 4.09 15.51
CA ALA A 60 8.87 3.91 16.87
C ALA A 60 9.37 2.47 17.04
N SER A 61 10.36 2.28 17.89
CA SER A 61 10.89 0.97 18.29
C SER A 61 11.35 1.05 19.75
N GLU A 62 11.90 -0.03 20.28
CA GLU A 62 12.63 0.07 21.54
C GLU A 62 13.80 1.08 21.41
N PRO A 63 14.09 1.88 22.46
CA PRO A 63 13.48 1.87 23.79
C PRO A 63 12.21 2.74 23.94
N ASP A 64 11.77 3.42 22.89
CA ASP A 64 10.65 4.37 22.96
C ASP A 64 9.31 3.68 23.23
N VAL A 65 9.14 2.47 22.69
CA VAL A 65 7.97 1.60 22.86
C VAL A 65 8.44 0.16 23.05
N VAL A 66 7.87 -0.53 24.03
CA VAL A 66 8.18 -1.91 24.42
C VAL A 66 6.89 -2.73 24.44
N ASP A 67 6.88 -3.89 23.78
CA ASP A 67 5.73 -4.81 23.72
C ASP A 67 4.38 -4.12 23.44
N PRO A 68 4.23 -3.38 22.31
CA PRO A 68 2.99 -2.67 21.99
C PRO A 68 1.86 -3.65 21.65
N VAL A 69 0.69 -3.44 22.25
CA VAL A 69 -0.51 -4.26 22.00
C VAL A 69 -1.68 -3.51 21.38
N ALA A 70 -1.78 -2.21 21.64
CA ALA A 70 -2.82 -1.35 21.08
C ALA A 70 -2.33 0.10 21.02
N LEU A 71 -2.91 0.91 20.14
CA LEU A 71 -2.64 2.33 20.07
C LEU A 71 -3.86 3.14 19.61
N THR A 72 -3.86 4.43 19.94
CA THR A 72 -4.84 5.41 19.45
C THR A 72 -4.22 6.79 19.35
N PHE A 73 -4.88 7.71 18.65
CA PHE A 73 -4.54 9.13 18.64
C PHE A 73 -5.60 9.94 19.38
N ASP A 74 -5.20 11.07 19.96
CA ASP A 74 -6.13 12.11 20.43
C ASP A 74 -6.42 13.16 19.35
N ALA A 75 -7.17 14.21 19.71
CA ALA A 75 -7.57 15.28 18.78
C ALA A 75 -6.39 16.17 18.36
N GLU A 76 -5.33 16.20 19.16
CA GLU A 76 -4.10 16.96 18.95
C GLU A 76 -3.03 16.15 18.19
N GLY A 77 -3.33 14.91 17.84
CA GLY A 77 -2.42 14.02 17.09
C GLY A 77 -1.34 13.36 17.95
N MET A 78 -1.46 13.39 19.27
CA MET A 78 -0.61 12.60 20.16
C MET A 78 -1.03 11.13 20.10
N MET A 79 -0.05 10.24 19.91
CA MET A 79 -0.29 8.80 19.91
C MET A 79 -0.13 8.26 21.32
N TYR A 80 -1.09 7.45 21.76
CA TYR A 80 -1.02 6.67 22.99
C TYR A 80 -0.83 5.20 22.64
N VAL A 81 0.19 4.57 23.19
CA VAL A 81 0.51 3.15 22.96
C VAL A 81 0.41 2.39 24.27
N VAL A 82 -0.38 1.32 24.28
CA VAL A 82 -0.49 0.38 25.39
C VAL A 82 0.62 -0.66 25.25
N GLU A 83 1.37 -0.85 26.32
CA GLU A 83 2.48 -1.81 26.43
C GLU A 83 2.13 -2.92 27.42
N MET A 84 2.40 -4.17 27.07
CA MET A 84 2.21 -5.35 27.95
C MET A 84 3.54 -6.00 28.33
N ARG A 85 4.33 -5.30 29.13
CA ARG A 85 5.69 -5.72 29.55
C ARG A 85 5.70 -6.93 30.48
N ASP A 86 4.54 -7.31 31.01
CA ASP A 86 4.35 -8.48 31.86
C ASP A 86 3.90 -9.73 31.10
N TYR A 87 3.65 -9.66 29.79
CA TYR A 87 3.32 -10.84 29.01
C TYR A 87 4.55 -11.74 28.77
N PRO A 88 4.43 -13.09 28.76
CA PRO A 88 3.24 -13.90 29.07
C PRO A 88 3.08 -14.26 30.54
N TYR A 89 4.06 -13.93 31.39
CA TYR A 89 4.15 -14.46 32.76
C TYR A 89 3.24 -13.74 33.76
N GLY A 90 2.66 -12.60 33.37
CA GLY A 90 1.82 -11.74 34.19
C GLY A 90 2.60 -11.07 35.32
N LYS A 91 1.91 -10.84 36.43
CA LYS A 91 2.47 -10.17 37.61
C LYS A 91 3.65 -10.98 38.14
N GLY A 92 4.86 -10.46 37.96
CA GLY A 92 6.10 -11.11 38.40
C GLY A 92 6.19 -11.30 39.93
N PRO A 93 7.36 -11.65 40.48
CA PRO A 93 7.51 -11.96 41.92
C PRO A 93 7.03 -10.85 42.87
N THR A 94 6.99 -9.60 42.42
CA THR A 94 6.52 -8.43 43.17
C THR A 94 5.00 -8.31 43.24
N GLY A 95 4.26 -9.04 42.39
CA GLY A 95 2.80 -8.99 42.32
C GLY A 95 2.22 -7.73 41.67
N SER A 96 3.07 -6.83 41.14
CA SER A 96 2.61 -5.61 40.46
C SER A 96 2.27 -5.86 38.99
N PRO A 97 1.20 -5.23 38.44
CA PRO A 97 0.95 -5.23 37.00
C PRO A 97 2.09 -4.54 36.23
N GLY A 98 2.44 -5.07 35.05
CA GLY A 98 3.49 -4.52 34.20
C GLY A 98 2.98 -3.65 33.03
N GLY A 99 1.66 -3.50 32.89
CA GLY A 99 1.05 -2.69 31.85
C GLY A 99 1.39 -1.20 31.99
N THR A 100 1.82 -0.59 30.89
CA THR A 100 2.17 0.84 30.79
C THR A 100 1.50 1.47 29.57
N ILE A 101 1.34 2.79 29.60
CA ILE A 101 0.94 3.58 28.43
C ILE A 101 2.06 4.58 28.14
N ARG A 102 2.52 4.60 26.89
CA ARG A 102 3.44 5.62 26.37
C ARG A 102 2.64 6.66 25.59
N SER A 103 2.99 7.93 25.75
CA SER A 103 2.54 8.99 24.84
C SER A 103 3.68 9.41 23.93
N LEU A 104 3.42 9.42 22.63
CA LEU A 104 4.38 9.73 21.58
C LEU A 104 4.00 11.03 20.87
N ARG A 105 4.99 11.89 20.65
CA ARG A 105 4.86 13.11 19.86
C ARG A 105 5.74 13.03 18.63
N PHE A 106 5.13 13.31 17.49
CA PHE A 106 5.80 13.39 16.20
C PHE A 106 5.90 14.84 15.75
N ASP A 107 6.87 15.14 14.88
CA ASP A 107 6.90 16.42 14.19
C ASP A 107 6.07 16.40 12.90
N ALA A 108 6.15 17.50 12.14
CA ALA A 108 5.44 17.63 10.86
C ALA A 108 5.95 16.68 9.75
N ALA A 109 7.17 16.14 9.88
CA ALA A 109 7.72 15.16 8.95
C ALA A 109 7.31 13.73 9.30
N GLY A 110 6.75 13.51 10.50
CA GLY A 110 6.40 12.18 11.01
C GLY A 110 7.51 11.53 11.83
N ASP A 111 8.59 12.25 12.12
CA ASP A 111 9.68 11.75 12.96
C ASP A 111 9.27 11.81 14.43
N LEU A 112 9.55 10.73 15.18
CA LEU A 112 9.35 10.71 16.63
C LEU A 112 10.27 11.76 17.29
N ARG A 113 9.69 12.60 18.14
CA ARG A 113 10.40 13.63 18.90
C ARG A 113 10.44 13.34 20.39
N GLU A 114 9.32 12.85 20.93
CA GLU A 114 9.20 12.59 22.35
C GLU A 114 8.44 11.30 22.61
N SER A 115 8.87 10.58 23.64
CA SER A 115 8.21 9.39 24.16
C SER A 115 8.20 9.46 25.69
N HIS A 116 7.01 9.57 26.29
CA HIS A 116 6.85 9.74 27.74
C HIS A 116 6.02 8.62 28.35
N LEU A 117 6.30 8.30 29.62
CA LEU A 117 5.47 7.38 30.39
C LEU A 117 4.23 8.14 30.84
N PHE A 118 3.07 7.78 30.28
CA PHE A 118 1.81 8.44 30.58
C PHE A 118 1.09 7.79 31.75
N ALA A 119 1.08 6.46 31.80
CA ALA A 119 0.51 5.69 32.90
C ALA A 119 1.29 4.39 33.11
N GLU A 120 1.28 3.88 34.34
CA GLU A 120 1.96 2.64 34.73
C GLU A 120 1.12 1.84 35.73
N GLN A 121 1.56 0.60 36.00
CA GLN A 121 0.92 -0.33 36.93
C GLN A 121 -0.52 -0.68 36.54
N LEU A 122 -0.80 -0.73 35.24
CA LEU A 122 -2.11 -1.07 34.71
C LEU A 122 -2.30 -2.58 34.65
N SER A 123 -3.44 -3.05 35.14
CA SER A 123 -3.89 -4.43 34.93
C SER A 123 -4.64 -4.55 33.61
N TYR A 124 -4.40 -5.64 32.89
CA TYR A 124 -5.26 -6.11 31.79
C TYR A 124 -6.61 -6.61 32.32
#